data_AF-A0A1H4DEF8-F1
#
_entry.id   AF-A0A1H4DEF8-F1
#
_cell.length_a   1.000
_cell.length_b   1.000
_cell.length_c   1.000
_cell.angle_alpha   90.00
_cell.angle_beta   90.00
_cell.angle_gamma   90.00
#
_symmetry.space_group_name_H-M   'P 1'
#
loop_
_entity.id
_entity.type
_entity.pdbx_description
1 polymer ?
#
loop_
_entity_poly.entity_id
_entity_poly.type
_entity_poly.pdbx_seq_one_letter_code
_entity_poly.pdbx_strand_id
1 'polypeptide(L)'
;MANYVIKEMPTGMGNGSEGKAFPKMQVYTEFDYNKVVELIHAYSPAFSQATVRGVLDTLTVVMKSYLPMGHTMKIDNLGVFSLSLEFVDNEADSTNPQATQVLASKKKYHHVRVKGVNFKVDKKLVDDINQENTFERTTGNPTSPSPYSLEERMQRALNHISKHGFITLQEYANLNGLSYSTASRELAKLVLDPHSGIKAKGAGSHKVWVSR
;
A
#
# COMPACT_ATOMS: atom_id res chain seq x y z
N MET A 1 -2.23 4.91 -17.30
CA MET A 1 -2.56 6.21 -16.66
C MET A 1 -2.81 5.96 -15.19
N ALA A 2 -2.19 6.75 -14.33
CA ALA A 2 -2.26 6.59 -12.88
C ALA A 2 -3.43 7.40 -12.33
N ASN A 3 -4.32 6.78 -11.55
CA ASN A 3 -5.51 7.45 -11.02
C ASN A 3 -5.33 7.91 -9.56
N TYR A 4 -5.89 9.06 -9.20
CA TYR A 4 -5.91 9.55 -7.82
C TYR A 4 -7.29 10.04 -7.38
N VAL A 5 -7.54 10.02 -6.07
CA VAL A 5 -8.76 10.53 -5.44
C VAL A 5 -8.39 11.71 -4.53
N ILE A 6 -9.24 12.73 -4.47
CA ILE A 6 -9.06 13.84 -3.51
C ILE A 6 -9.63 13.43 -2.16
N LYS A 7 -8.85 13.58 -1.09
CA LYS A 7 -9.28 13.33 0.29
C LYS A 7 -9.19 14.62 1.11
N GLU A 8 -10.21 14.89 1.91
CA GLU A 8 -10.21 15.98 2.87
C GLU A 8 -9.47 15.57 4.15
N MET A 9 -8.72 16.50 4.73
CA MET A 9 -8.13 16.29 6.06
C MET A 9 -9.22 16.23 7.13
N PRO A 10 -9.12 15.31 8.11
CA PRO A 10 -9.99 15.32 9.27
C PRO A 10 -9.91 16.66 10.00
N THR A 11 -11.07 17.20 10.41
CA THR A 11 -11.18 18.41 11.21
C THR A 11 -10.42 18.24 12.53
N GLY A 12 -9.46 19.13 12.80
CA GLY A 12 -8.64 19.11 14.02
C GLY A 12 -7.15 18.77 13.84
N MET A 13 -6.70 18.38 12.64
CA MET A 13 -5.27 18.29 12.29
C MET A 13 -4.86 19.42 11.34
N GLY A 14 -4.40 20.54 11.90
CA GLY A 14 -3.79 21.65 11.14
C GLY A 14 -4.12 23.05 11.71
N ASN A 15 -3.21 24.00 11.51
CA ASN A 15 -3.38 25.43 11.85
C ASN A 15 -4.33 26.14 10.87
N GLY A 16 -5.59 25.71 10.78
CA GLY A 16 -6.59 26.38 9.93
C GLY A 16 -7.98 25.76 10.02
N SER A 17 -9.00 26.62 9.93
CA SER A 17 -10.43 26.36 10.11
C SER A 17 -11.12 25.64 8.95
N GLU A 18 -10.40 25.22 7.92
CA GLU A 18 -10.93 24.42 6.81
C GLU A 18 -9.96 23.28 6.47
N GLY A 19 -10.46 22.05 6.41
CA GLY A 19 -9.66 20.86 6.14
C GLY A 19 -9.06 20.91 4.74
N LYS A 20 -7.73 21.11 4.65
CA LYS A 20 -7.04 21.12 3.35
C LYS A 20 -7.25 19.78 2.63
N ALA A 21 -7.74 19.82 1.40
CA ALA A 21 -7.85 18.65 0.55
C ALA A 21 -6.48 18.27 -0.05
N PHE A 22 -6.19 16.97 -0.17
CA PHE A 22 -4.94 16.47 -0.77
C PHE A 22 -5.19 15.31 -1.74
N PRO A 23 -4.37 15.16 -2.79
CA PRO A 23 -4.45 14.02 -3.69
C PRO A 23 -3.93 12.76 -2.99
N LYS A 24 -4.68 11.67 -3.09
CA LYS A 24 -4.29 10.34 -2.65
C LYS A 24 -4.29 9.39 -3.84
N MET A 25 -3.13 8.79 -4.12
CA MET A 25 -2.99 7.82 -5.20
C MET A 25 -3.96 6.64 -5.00
N GLN A 26 -4.60 6.19 -6.07
CA GLN A 26 -5.39 4.96 -6.06
C GLN A 26 -4.44 3.77 -6.16
N VAL A 27 -4.21 3.10 -5.03
CA VAL A 27 -3.35 1.91 -4.96
C VAL A 27 -4.14 0.69 -5.42
N TYR A 28 -3.67 0.02 -6.48
CA TYR A 28 -4.32 -1.18 -7.03
C TYR A 28 -3.87 -2.47 -6.34
N THR A 29 -2.55 -2.64 -6.18
CA THR A 29 -1.95 -3.85 -5.63
C THR A 29 -0.56 -3.52 -5.12
N GLU A 30 -0.15 -4.18 -4.04
CA GLU A 30 1.24 -4.18 -3.57
C GLU A 30 1.98 -5.33 -4.27
N PHE A 31 3.13 -5.03 -4.87
CA PHE A 31 3.98 -6.07 -5.44
C PHE A 31 4.86 -6.67 -4.35
N ASP A 32 4.79 -7.99 -4.20
CA ASP A 32 5.66 -8.73 -3.29
C ASP A 32 7.08 -8.86 -3.87
N TYR A 33 7.99 -9.40 -3.06
CA TYR A 33 9.39 -9.60 -3.44
C TYR A 33 9.54 -10.42 -4.74
N ASN A 34 8.74 -11.48 -4.90
CA ASN A 34 8.81 -12.31 -6.10
C ASN A 34 8.36 -11.54 -7.34
N LYS A 35 7.31 -10.72 -7.22
CA LYS A 35 6.84 -9.90 -8.34
C LYS A 35 7.84 -8.83 -8.72
N VAL A 36 8.53 -8.22 -7.76
CA VAL A 36 9.63 -7.27 -8.04
C VAL A 36 10.75 -7.95 -8.82
N VAL A 37 11.18 -9.15 -8.40
CA VAL A 37 12.22 -9.93 -9.11
C VAL A 37 11.77 -10.27 -10.54
N GLU A 38 10.52 -10.69 -10.71
CA GLU A 38 9.94 -10.99 -12.03
C GLU A 38 9.96 -9.76 -12.93
N LEU A 39 9.56 -8.58 -12.42
CA LEU A 39 9.56 -7.33 -13.18
C LEU A 39 10.97 -6.91 -13.58
N ILE A 40 11.95 -6.97 -12.67
CA ILE A 40 13.35 -6.64 -12.99
C ILE A 40 13.88 -7.56 -14.10
N HIS A 41 13.62 -8.87 -14.00
CA HIS A 41 14.00 -9.81 -15.06
C HIS A 41 13.30 -9.50 -16.39
N ALA A 42 12.02 -9.12 -16.37
CA ALA A 42 11.29 -8.76 -17.58
C ALA A 42 11.86 -7.51 -18.27
N TYR A 43 12.26 -6.49 -17.50
CA TYR A 43 12.91 -5.29 -18.03
C TYR A 43 14.38 -5.52 -18.42
N SER A 44 15.06 -6.50 -17.84
CA SER A 44 16.45 -6.83 -18.15
C SER A 44 16.68 -8.34 -18.18
N PRO A 45 16.30 -9.01 -19.28
CA PRO A 45 16.34 -10.48 -19.40
C PRO A 45 17.75 -11.07 -19.29
N ALA A 46 18.79 -10.26 -19.46
CA ALA A 46 20.19 -10.65 -19.30
C ALA A 46 20.52 -11.13 -17.87
N PHE A 47 19.77 -10.69 -16.86
CA PHE A 47 19.95 -11.15 -15.48
C PHE A 47 18.95 -12.24 -15.16
N SER A 48 19.42 -13.41 -14.71
CA SER A 48 18.52 -14.46 -14.23
C SER A 48 17.78 -14.00 -12.97
N GLN A 49 16.56 -14.49 -12.76
CA GLN A 49 15.83 -14.19 -11.52
C GLN A 49 16.58 -14.61 -10.26
N ALA A 50 17.39 -15.69 -10.32
CA ALA A 50 18.22 -16.12 -9.20
C ALA A 50 19.33 -15.10 -8.89
N THR A 51 19.95 -14.54 -9.93
CA THR A 51 20.94 -13.47 -9.79
C THR A 51 20.32 -12.21 -9.20
N VAL A 52 19.15 -11.79 -9.68
CA VAL A 52 18.43 -10.63 -9.15
C VAL A 52 18.12 -10.80 -7.66
N ARG A 53 17.60 -11.97 -7.25
CA ARG A 53 17.37 -12.30 -5.83
C ARG A 53 18.66 -12.18 -5.02
N GLY A 54 19.73 -12.81 -5.48
CA GLY A 54 21.02 -12.79 -4.80
C GLY A 54 21.55 -11.36 -4.60
N VAL A 55 21.38 -10.46 -5.56
CA VAL A 55 21.78 -9.06 -5.45
C VAL A 55 20.94 -8.32 -4.40
N LEU A 56 19.62 -8.46 -4.42
CA LEU A 56 18.72 -7.78 -3.46
C LEU A 56 18.94 -8.28 -2.02
N ASP A 57 19.14 -9.59 -1.84
CA ASP A 57 19.42 -10.18 -0.53
C ASP A 57 20.79 -9.73 -0.02
N THR A 58 21.80 -9.74 -0.89
CA THR A 58 23.15 -9.26 -0.56
C THR A 58 23.13 -7.79 -0.18
N LEU A 59 22.35 -6.95 -0.87
CA LEU A 59 22.19 -5.54 -0.53
C LEU A 59 21.68 -5.37 0.91
N THR A 60 20.72 -6.20 1.32
CA THR A 60 20.19 -6.20 2.70
C THR A 60 21.26 -6.58 3.71
N VAL A 61 22.11 -7.57 3.39
CA VAL A 61 23.25 -7.96 4.24
C VAL A 61 24.25 -6.80 4.38
N VAL A 62 24.61 -6.14 3.27
CA VAL A 62 25.54 -4.99 3.30
C VAL A 62 24.95 -3.85 4.13
N MET A 63 23.66 -3.53 3.96
CA MET A 63 23.00 -2.51 4.79
C MET A 63 23.04 -2.86 6.28
N LYS A 64 22.74 -4.11 6.64
CA LYS A 64 22.78 -4.59 8.03
C LYS A 64 24.19 -4.47 8.65
N SER A 65 25.23 -4.66 7.85
CA SER A 65 26.61 -4.57 8.34
C SER A 65 27.11 -3.13 8.49
N TYR A 66 26.84 -2.25 7.52
CA TYR A 66 27.50 -0.95 7.46
C TYR A 66 26.66 0.22 7.99
N LEU A 67 25.32 0.16 7.94
CA LEU A 67 24.48 1.23 8.51
C LEU A 67 24.71 1.40 10.03
N PRO A 68 24.82 0.33 10.85
CA PRO A 68 25.11 0.46 12.29
C PRO A 68 26.49 1.06 12.61
N MET A 69 27.43 1.00 11.67
CA MET A 69 28.76 1.60 11.80
C MET A 69 28.76 3.11 11.51
N GLY A 70 27.59 3.69 11.22
CA GLY A 70 27.44 5.12 10.91
C GLY A 70 27.63 5.47 9.44
N HIS A 71 27.77 4.49 8.55
CA HIS A 71 27.80 4.75 7.11
C HIS A 71 26.39 5.03 6.58
N THR A 72 26.30 5.91 5.59
CA THR A 72 25.12 6.07 4.74
C THR A 72 25.37 5.39 3.41
N MET A 73 24.33 4.85 2.79
CA MET A 73 24.45 4.13 1.52
C MET A 73 23.68 4.88 0.44
N LYS A 74 24.41 5.44 -0.52
CA LYS A 74 23.83 6.04 -1.72
C LYS A 74 23.87 5.02 -2.86
N ILE A 75 22.73 4.83 -3.51
CA ILE A 75 22.61 4.10 -4.77
C ILE A 75 22.15 5.11 -5.82
N ASP A 76 22.99 5.36 -6.83
CA ASP A 76 22.71 6.36 -7.84
C ASP A 76 21.41 6.05 -8.60
N ASN A 77 20.63 7.09 -8.89
CA ASN A 77 19.30 7.03 -9.51
C ASN A 77 18.22 6.34 -8.65
N LEU A 78 18.53 5.93 -7.41
CA LEU A 78 17.55 5.39 -6.48
C LEU A 78 17.39 6.30 -5.26
N GLY A 79 18.47 6.53 -4.51
CA GLY A 79 18.44 7.38 -3.32
C GLY A 79 19.49 7.04 -2.27
N VAL A 80 19.27 7.55 -1.06
CA VAL A 80 20.18 7.39 0.08
C VAL A 80 19.46 6.73 1.25
N PHE A 81 20.07 5.69 1.79
CA PHE A 81 19.65 5.00 3.00
C PHE A 81 20.50 5.46 4.19
N SER A 82 19.85 5.80 5.31
CA SER A 82 20.52 6.20 6.55
C SER A 82 19.85 5.59 7.78
N LEU A 83 20.63 5.30 8.81
CA LEU A 83 20.11 4.73 10.05
C LEU A 83 19.50 5.81 10.95
N SER A 84 18.36 5.53 11.56
CA SER A 84 17.74 6.34 12.61
C SER A 84 17.80 5.60 13.94
N LEU A 85 18.14 6.33 15.00
CA LEU A 85 18.26 5.80 16.35
C LEU A 85 17.18 6.41 17.26
N GLU A 86 16.76 5.66 18.27
CA GLU A 86 15.89 6.14 19.33
C GLU A 86 16.36 5.65 20.70
N PHE A 87 15.97 6.39 21.74
CA PHE A 87 16.18 5.99 23.11
C PHE A 87 15.08 5.01 23.53
N VAL A 88 15.48 3.95 24.21
CA VAL A 88 14.58 3.05 24.91
C VAL A 88 14.53 3.51 26.36
N ASP A 89 13.53 4.32 26.68
CA ASP A 89 13.20 4.59 28.08
C ASP A 89 12.26 3.47 28.56
N ASN A 90 12.67 2.72 29.59
CA ASN A 90 11.78 1.74 30.22
C ASN A 90 10.64 2.51 30.91
N GLU A 91 9.42 2.45 30.39
CA GLU A 91 8.21 2.98 31.03
C GLU A 91 7.80 2.22 32.32
N ALA A 92 8.70 1.42 32.92
CA ALA A 92 8.44 0.65 34.13
C ALA A 92 8.82 1.38 35.44
N ASP A 93 9.41 2.57 35.38
CA ASP A 93 9.91 3.30 36.57
C ASP A 93 9.07 4.52 36.96
N SER A 94 7.92 4.75 36.31
CA SER A 94 7.06 5.93 36.54
C SER A 94 5.99 5.74 37.62
N THR A 95 5.92 4.57 38.28
CA THR A 95 4.87 4.26 39.28
C THR A 95 5.27 4.49 40.75
N ASN A 96 6.31 5.29 41.04
CA ASN A 96 6.66 5.62 42.44
C ASN A 96 6.80 7.13 42.68
N PRO A 97 5.77 7.81 43.22
CA PRO A 97 5.75 9.27 43.42
C PRO A 97 6.66 9.83 44.53
N GLN A 98 7.55 9.04 45.14
CA GLN A 98 8.45 9.50 46.21
C GLN A 98 9.93 9.63 45.84
N ALA A 99 10.30 9.50 44.56
CA ALA A 99 11.67 9.76 44.10
C ALA A 99 11.89 11.22 43.63
N THR A 100 11.06 12.15 44.09
CA THR A 100 11.27 13.59 43.89
C THR A 100 12.36 14.09 44.83
N GLN A 101 13.58 14.25 44.28
CA GLN A 101 14.55 15.34 44.53
C GLN A 101 16.05 14.97 44.54
N VAL A 102 16.46 13.71 44.31
CA VAL A 102 17.91 13.36 44.32
C VAL A 102 18.44 12.72 43.01
N LEU A 103 17.58 12.43 42.02
CA LEU A 103 18.00 11.74 40.77
C LEU A 103 18.13 12.66 39.54
N ALA A 104 18.14 13.99 39.73
CA ALA A 104 18.31 14.96 38.65
C ALA A 104 19.76 15.03 38.10
N SER A 105 20.69 14.27 38.67
CA SER A 105 22.11 14.29 38.32
C SER A 105 22.63 12.86 38.14
N LYS A 106 22.76 12.45 36.85
CA LYS A 106 23.34 11.20 36.29
C LYS A 106 22.34 10.16 35.72
N LYS A 107 21.51 10.53 34.74
CA LYS A 107 21.09 9.54 33.72
C LYS A 107 22.19 9.49 32.64
N LYS A 108 23.28 8.77 32.92
CA LYS A 108 24.45 8.69 32.02
C LYS A 108 24.29 7.68 30.88
N TYR A 109 23.25 6.85 30.89
CA TYR A 109 23.11 5.75 29.94
C TYR A 109 21.64 5.58 29.55
N HIS A 110 21.22 6.21 28.46
CA HIS A 110 20.01 5.78 27.76
C HIS A 110 20.38 4.61 26.85
N HIS A 111 19.61 3.53 26.91
CA HIS A 111 19.80 2.43 25.96
C HIS A 111 19.37 2.91 24.58
N VAL A 112 20.28 2.90 23.61
CA VAL A 112 20.00 3.34 22.24
C VAL A 112 19.73 2.11 21.39
N ARG A 113 18.63 2.15 20.63
CA ARG A 113 18.32 1.13 19.62
C ARG A 113 18.11 1.75 18.25
N VAL A 114 18.16 0.91 17.23
CA VAL A 114 17.74 1.29 15.89
C VAL A 114 16.23 1.54 15.89
N LYS A 115 15.83 2.76 15.52
CA LYS A 115 14.44 3.14 15.26
C LYS A 115 13.99 2.63 13.89
N GLY A 116 14.86 2.74 12.90
CA GLY A 116 14.58 2.32 11.53
C GLY A 116 15.64 2.77 10.55
N VAL A 117 15.38 2.54 9.26
CA VAL A 117 16.20 3.03 8.15
C VAL A 117 15.38 4.07 7.39
N ASN A 118 15.92 5.28 7.29
CA ASN A 118 15.34 6.34 6.47
C ASN A 118 15.78 6.15 5.03
N PHE A 119 14.85 6.35 4.10
CA PHE A 119 15.14 6.41 2.67
C PHE A 119 14.81 7.80 2.13
N LYS A 120 15.82 8.46 1.56
CA LYS A 120 15.65 9.71 0.83
C LYS A 120 15.80 9.43 -0.66
N VAL A 121 14.70 9.54 -1.39
CA VAL A 121 14.66 9.31 -2.84
C VAL A 121 15.57 10.28 -3.58
N ASP A 122 16.19 9.81 -4.66
CA ASP A 122 16.92 10.68 -5.59
C ASP A 122 15.93 11.63 -6.28
N LYS A 123 16.27 12.92 -6.35
CA LYS A 123 15.40 13.92 -6.97
C LYS A 123 15.18 13.60 -8.46
N LYS A 124 16.21 13.10 -9.14
CA LYS A 124 16.11 12.76 -10.55
C LYS A 124 15.03 11.70 -10.81
N LEU A 125 14.94 10.68 -9.94
CA LEU A 125 13.90 9.66 -10.06
C LEU A 125 12.48 10.25 -9.94
N VAL A 126 12.29 11.22 -9.05
CA VAL A 126 11.00 11.93 -8.92
C VAL A 126 10.70 12.77 -10.15
N ASP A 127 11.71 13.48 -10.66
CA ASP A 127 11.57 14.32 -11.85
C ASP A 127 11.24 13.46 -13.10
N ASP A 128 11.93 12.34 -13.29
CA ASP A 128 11.69 11.39 -14.39
C ASP A 128 10.26 10.81 -14.31
N ILE A 129 9.80 10.39 -13.11
CA ILE A 129 8.42 9.92 -12.90
C ILE A 129 7.40 10.99 -13.31
N ASN A 130 7.62 12.25 -12.91
CA ASN A 130 6.70 13.35 -13.25
C ASN A 130 6.69 13.69 -14.74
N GLN A 131 7.81 13.50 -15.45
CA GLN A 131 7.91 13.76 -16.88
C GLN A 131 7.27 12.65 -17.72
N GLU A 132 7.43 11.41 -17.30
CA GLU A 132 6.98 10.23 -18.07
C GLU A 132 5.54 9.81 -17.77
N ASN A 133 4.90 10.39 -16.74
CA ASN A 133 3.58 9.97 -16.28
C ASN A 133 2.60 11.13 -16.14
N THR A 134 1.34 10.82 -16.44
CA THR A 134 0.20 11.70 -16.16
C THR A 134 -0.71 11.06 -15.10
N PHE A 135 -1.22 11.91 -14.21
CA PHE A 135 -2.12 11.52 -13.13
C PHE A 135 -3.52 12.07 -13.41
N GLU A 136 -4.51 11.18 -13.40
CA GLU A 136 -5.90 11.54 -13.65
C GLU A 136 -6.71 11.44 -12.36
N ARG A 137 -7.57 12.44 -12.13
CA ARG A 137 -8.52 12.38 -11.02
C ARG A 137 -9.60 11.37 -11.37
N THR A 138 -9.83 10.37 -10.52
CA THR A 138 -10.96 9.46 -10.68
C THR A 138 -12.27 10.25 -10.63
N THR A 139 -12.97 10.34 -11.76
CA THR A 139 -14.31 10.95 -11.86
C THR A 139 -15.34 9.95 -11.40
N GLY A 140 -15.66 10.00 -10.10
CA GLY A 140 -16.64 9.15 -9.46
C GLY A 140 -16.36 9.17 -7.97
N ASN A 141 -17.31 9.66 -7.17
CA ASN A 141 -17.20 9.55 -5.72
C ASN A 141 -17.16 8.06 -5.36
N PRO A 142 -16.08 7.55 -4.73
CA PRO A 142 -16.08 6.18 -4.19
C PRO A 142 -17.12 5.99 -3.07
N THR A 143 -17.68 7.09 -2.58
CA THR A 143 -18.66 7.20 -1.49
C THR A 143 -20.07 7.50 -1.98
N SER A 144 -20.29 7.78 -3.28
CA SER A 144 -21.66 7.87 -3.76
C SER A 144 -22.24 6.45 -3.68
N PRO A 145 -23.38 6.25 -2.98
CA PRO A 145 -24.04 4.96 -3.02
C PRO A 145 -24.28 4.61 -4.50
N SER A 146 -23.96 3.38 -4.88
CA SER A 146 -24.28 2.87 -6.21
C SER A 146 -25.71 3.32 -6.56
N PRO A 147 -25.94 3.87 -7.76
CA PRO A 147 -27.28 4.31 -8.15
C PRO A 147 -28.26 3.14 -8.25
N TYR A 148 -27.74 1.91 -8.26
CA TYR A 148 -28.50 0.67 -8.33
C TYR A 148 -28.70 0.03 -6.95
N SER A 149 -29.81 -0.66 -6.74
CA SER A 149 -30.07 -1.53 -5.59
C SER A 149 -29.21 -2.80 -5.64
N LEU A 150 -29.15 -3.59 -4.56
CA LEU A 150 -28.41 -4.86 -4.55
C LEU A 150 -28.94 -5.85 -5.60
N GLU A 151 -30.26 -5.94 -5.75
CA GLU A 151 -30.90 -6.83 -6.73
C GLU A 151 -30.60 -6.39 -8.16
N GLU A 152 -30.64 -5.09 -8.43
CA GLU A 152 -30.27 -4.55 -9.74
C GLU A 152 -28.80 -4.81 -10.08
N ARG A 153 -27.89 -4.63 -9.11
CA ARG A 153 -26.46 -4.94 -9.30
C ARG A 153 -26.23 -6.41 -9.59
N MET A 154 -26.95 -7.29 -8.90
CA MET A 154 -26.90 -8.74 -9.14
C MET A 154 -27.41 -9.08 -10.54
N GLN A 155 -28.56 -8.54 -10.94
CA GLN A 155 -29.13 -8.78 -12.27
C GLN A 155 -28.22 -8.26 -13.39
N ARG A 156 -27.60 -7.10 -13.21
CA ARG A 156 -26.60 -6.56 -14.15
C ARG A 156 -25.39 -7.47 -14.27
N ALA A 157 -24.89 -8.00 -13.15
CA ALA A 157 -23.78 -8.95 -13.17
C ALA A 157 -24.15 -10.25 -13.87
N LEU A 158 -25.33 -10.81 -13.62
CA LEU A 158 -25.83 -12.01 -14.32
C LEU A 158 -25.96 -11.76 -15.84
N ASN A 159 -26.47 -10.59 -16.24
CA ASN A 159 -26.55 -10.19 -17.64
C ASN A 159 -25.17 -10.00 -18.30
N HIS A 160 -24.16 -9.59 -17.54
CA HIS A 160 -22.79 -9.50 -18.04
C HIS A 160 -22.19 -10.89 -18.21
N ILE A 161 -22.35 -11.75 -17.20
CA ILE A 161 -21.89 -13.14 -17.22
C ILE A 161 -22.56 -13.92 -18.36
N SER A 162 -23.84 -13.71 -18.64
CA SER A 162 -24.52 -14.40 -19.75
C SER A 162 -23.95 -14.03 -21.13
N LYS A 163 -23.42 -12.81 -21.28
CA LYS A 163 -22.80 -12.33 -22.53
C LYS A 163 -21.33 -12.71 -22.66
N HIS A 164 -20.58 -12.68 -21.56
CA HIS A 164 -19.11 -12.80 -21.57
C HIS A 164 -18.58 -14.10 -20.93
N GLY A 165 -19.46 -14.90 -20.32
CA GLY A 165 -19.16 -16.17 -19.65
C GLY A 165 -18.68 -16.02 -18.20
N PHE A 166 -18.05 -14.91 -17.84
CA PHE A 166 -17.58 -14.61 -16.49
C PHE A 166 -17.58 -13.09 -16.23
N ILE A 167 -17.34 -12.70 -14.98
CA ILE A 167 -17.05 -11.32 -14.59
C ILE A 167 -15.90 -11.31 -13.58
N THR A 168 -14.99 -10.36 -13.74
CA THR A 168 -13.91 -10.09 -12.77
C THR A 168 -14.40 -9.14 -11.67
N LEU A 169 -13.64 -9.08 -10.56
CA LEU A 169 -13.94 -8.14 -9.48
C LEU A 169 -13.93 -6.68 -9.94
N GLN A 170 -12.97 -6.33 -10.81
CA GLN A 170 -12.85 -4.98 -11.37
C GLN A 170 -14.02 -4.65 -12.31
N GLU A 171 -14.43 -5.57 -13.18
CA GLU A 171 -15.59 -5.38 -14.05
C GLU A 171 -16.87 -5.24 -13.24
N TYR A 172 -17.07 -6.05 -12.18
CA TYR A 172 -18.21 -5.93 -11.29
C TYR A 172 -18.25 -4.57 -10.58
N ALA A 173 -17.10 -4.11 -10.08
CA ALA A 173 -16.99 -2.80 -9.43
C ALA A 173 -17.36 -1.66 -10.40
N ASN A 174 -16.80 -1.70 -11.62
CA ASN A 174 -17.05 -0.68 -12.64
C ASN A 174 -18.50 -0.69 -13.14
N LEU A 175 -19.05 -1.89 -13.41
CA LEU A 175 -20.42 -2.06 -13.93
C LEU A 175 -21.48 -1.48 -13.00
N ASN A 176 -21.20 -1.51 -11.71
CA ASN A 176 -22.12 -1.12 -10.64
C ASN A 176 -21.73 0.18 -9.92
N GLY A 177 -20.65 0.85 -10.34
CA GLY A 177 -20.18 2.08 -9.70
C GLY A 177 -19.80 1.87 -8.22
N LEU A 178 -19.27 0.70 -7.88
CA LEU A 178 -18.84 0.37 -6.52
C LEU A 178 -17.34 0.59 -6.34
N SER A 179 -16.92 0.90 -5.12
CA SER A 179 -15.51 0.78 -4.74
C SER A 179 -15.08 -0.70 -4.82
N TYR A 180 -13.80 -0.94 -5.11
CA TYR A 180 -13.26 -2.31 -5.21
C TYR A 180 -13.47 -3.13 -3.93
N SER A 181 -13.32 -2.51 -2.75
CA SER A 181 -13.53 -3.20 -1.47
C SER A 181 -15.01 -3.49 -1.20
N THR A 182 -15.91 -2.58 -1.57
CA THR A 182 -17.36 -2.81 -1.50
C THR A 182 -17.77 -3.95 -2.42
N ALA A 183 -17.32 -3.92 -3.67
CA ALA A 183 -17.56 -4.98 -4.65
C ALA A 183 -17.04 -6.34 -4.16
N SER A 184 -15.84 -6.38 -3.56
CA SER A 184 -15.27 -7.63 -3.04
C SER A 184 -16.10 -8.20 -1.89
N ARG A 185 -16.58 -7.35 -0.98
CA ARG A 185 -17.43 -7.78 0.15
C ARG A 185 -18.80 -8.24 -0.34
N GLU A 186 -19.37 -7.55 -1.32
CA GLU A 186 -20.66 -7.89 -1.90
C GLU A 186 -20.60 -9.23 -2.64
N LEU A 187 -19.63 -9.41 -3.53
CA LEU A 187 -19.42 -10.67 -4.24
C LEU A 187 -19.11 -11.84 -3.30
N ALA A 188 -18.41 -11.60 -2.19
CA ALA A 188 -18.21 -12.63 -1.17
C ALA A 188 -19.54 -13.08 -0.53
N LYS A 189 -20.47 -12.15 -0.26
CA LYS A 189 -21.81 -12.46 0.24
C LYS A 189 -22.65 -13.18 -0.81
N LEU A 190 -22.63 -12.73 -2.07
CA LEU A 190 -23.39 -13.35 -3.15
C LEU A 190 -22.95 -14.80 -3.39
N VAL A 191 -21.66 -15.11 -3.33
CA VAL A 191 -21.18 -16.49 -3.49
C VAL A 191 -21.67 -17.42 -2.36
N LEU A 192 -21.84 -16.89 -1.14
CA LEU A 192 -22.37 -17.64 -0.01
C LEU A 192 -23.88 -17.86 -0.12
N ASP A 193 -24.61 -16.93 -0.75
CA ASP A 193 -26.06 -17.04 -0.95
C ASP A 193 -26.40 -17.99 -2.12
N PRO A 194 -27.13 -19.10 -1.87
CA PRO A 194 -27.56 -20.01 -2.92
C PRO A 194 -28.51 -19.40 -3.96
N HIS A 195 -29.26 -18.35 -3.59
CA HIS A 195 -30.26 -17.71 -4.43
C HIS A 195 -29.68 -16.65 -5.38
N SER A 196 -28.41 -16.26 -5.21
CA SER A 196 -27.78 -15.21 -6.00
C SER A 196 -27.50 -15.61 -7.46
N GLY A 197 -27.46 -16.92 -7.75
CA GLY A 197 -27.11 -17.45 -9.07
C GLY A 197 -25.65 -17.23 -9.48
N ILE A 198 -24.77 -16.77 -8.57
CA ILE A 198 -23.35 -16.50 -8.84
C ILE A 198 -22.47 -17.46 -8.03
N LYS A 199 -21.42 -18.01 -8.67
CA LYS A 199 -20.36 -18.77 -7.99
C LYS A 199 -18.97 -18.24 -8.36
N ALA A 200 -18.02 -18.40 -7.45
CA ALA A 200 -16.62 -18.09 -7.74
C ALA A 200 -15.91 -19.30 -8.38
N LYS A 201 -15.01 -19.03 -9.33
CA LYS A 201 -14.12 -20.02 -9.95
C LYS A 201 -12.69 -19.48 -9.93
N GLY A 202 -11.72 -20.35 -9.66
CA GLY A 202 -10.30 -19.97 -9.55
C GLY A 202 -9.91 -19.42 -8.18
N ALA A 203 -8.64 -19.03 -8.04
CA ALA A 203 -8.03 -18.55 -6.80
C ALA A 203 -7.03 -17.41 -7.07
N GLY A 204 -6.76 -16.60 -6.05
CA GLY A 204 -5.81 -15.49 -6.13
C GLY A 204 -6.18 -14.48 -7.23
N SER A 205 -5.19 -14.14 -8.06
CA SER A 205 -5.32 -13.23 -9.20
C SER A 205 -6.23 -13.75 -10.31
N HIS A 206 -6.48 -15.05 -10.38
CA HIS A 206 -7.32 -15.68 -11.41
C HIS A 206 -8.75 -15.96 -10.92
N LYS A 207 -9.16 -15.36 -9.80
CA LYS A 207 -10.50 -15.52 -9.26
C LYS A 207 -11.49 -14.73 -10.12
N VAL A 208 -12.46 -15.44 -10.70
CA VAL A 208 -13.56 -14.90 -11.50
C VAL A 208 -14.90 -15.36 -10.95
N TRP A 209 -15.97 -14.66 -11.30
CA TRP A 209 -17.34 -15.02 -10.94
C TRP A 209 -18.11 -15.43 -12.18
N VAL A 210 -18.84 -16.54 -12.08
CA VAL A 210 -19.59 -17.15 -13.17
C VAL A 210 -21.01 -17.47 -12.69
N SER A 211 -21.90 -17.73 -13.64
CA SER A 211 -23.24 -18.19 -13.33
C SER A 211 -23.14 -19.57 -12.69
N ARG A 212 -23.99 -19.82 -11.68
CA ARG A 212 -23.98 -21.06 -10.92
C ARG A 212 -24.34 -22.26 -11.78
#